data_AF-A0A485MU24-F1
#
_entry.id   AF-A0A485MU24-F1
#
_cell.length_a   1.000
_cell.length_b   1.000
_cell.length_c   1.000
_cell.angle_alpha   90.00
_cell.angle_beta   90.00
_cell.angle_gamma   90.00
#
_symmetry.space_group_name_H-M   'P 1'
#
loop_
_entity.id
_entity.type
_entity.pdbx_description
1 polymer ?
#
loop_
_entity_poly.entity_id
_entity_poly.type
_entity_poly.pdbx_seq_one_letter_code
_entity_poly.pdbx_strand_id
1 'polypeptide(L)'
;MPCAALTHMHSKNKDVSCLSKQEWRLFKGDLFTVISPVGTLEKTVRMKKKCEFGMASTIPGGHVWKDTWNPVSCSLAPIKMKECLRGNFIYIMGDSTICQWMEYFKNSISTLKSMDLPEAGKFQH
;
A
#
# COMPACT_ATOMS: atom_id res chain seq x y z
N MET A 1 18.47 -3.78 12.53
CA MET A 1 18.01 -5.03 13.14
C MET A 1 18.47 -6.18 12.25
N PRO A 2 19.36 -7.07 12.70
CA PRO A 2 19.78 -8.21 11.90
C PRO A 2 18.66 -9.26 11.82
N CYS A 3 18.57 -9.97 10.68
CA CYS A 3 17.47 -10.90 10.35
C CYS A 3 17.29 -12.07 11.34
N ALA A 4 18.28 -12.35 12.19
CA ALA A 4 18.21 -13.41 13.20
C ALA A 4 17.41 -13.03 14.47
N ALA A 5 16.94 -11.78 14.60
CA ALA A 5 16.33 -11.29 15.84
C ALA A 5 14.85 -11.69 16.05
N LEU A 6 14.18 -12.29 15.07
CA LEU A 6 12.75 -12.61 15.11
C LEU A 6 12.49 -14.08 14.76
N THR A 7 13.08 -15.00 15.53
CA THR A 7 12.89 -16.45 15.31
C THR A 7 11.61 -17.00 15.91
N HIS A 8 10.96 -16.27 16.83
CA HIS A 8 9.67 -16.66 17.41
C HIS A 8 8.78 -15.43 17.59
N MET A 9 7.74 -15.30 16.77
CA MET A 9 6.71 -14.28 16.93
C MET A 9 5.36 -14.96 17.18
N HIS A 10 4.88 -14.90 18.42
CA HIS A 10 3.55 -15.39 18.80
C HIS A 10 2.62 -14.19 19.03
N SER A 11 1.49 -14.19 18.35
CA SER A 11 0.40 -13.25 18.62
C SER A 11 -0.72 -13.96 19.36
N LYS A 12 -1.16 -13.41 20.49
CA LYS A 12 -2.37 -13.84 21.20
C LYS A 12 -3.34 -12.66 21.17
N ASN A 13 -4.32 -12.72 20.28
CA ASN A 13 -5.32 -11.67 20.17
C ASN A 13 -6.30 -11.79 21.34
N LYS A 14 -6.40 -10.76 22.17
CA LYS A 14 -7.44 -10.61 23.19
C LYS A 14 -8.42 -9.53 22.75
N ASP A 15 -9.68 -9.61 23.20
CA ASP A 15 -10.75 -8.65 22.89
C ASP A 15 -10.36 -7.19 23.23
N VAL A 16 -9.46 -7.03 24.20
CA VAL A 16 -8.73 -5.78 24.48
C VAL A 16 -7.27 -6.09 24.78
N SER A 17 -6.37 -5.59 23.95
CA SER A 17 -4.92 -5.76 24.09
C SER A 17 -4.28 -4.45 24.52
N CYS A 18 -4.20 -4.20 25.84
CA CYS A 18 -3.42 -3.08 26.37
C CYS A 18 -1.92 -3.43 26.33
N LEU A 19 -1.11 -2.55 25.75
CA LEU A 19 0.34 -2.72 25.68
C LEU A 19 0.96 -2.71 27.08
N SER A 20 1.85 -3.66 27.35
CA SER A 20 2.68 -3.69 28.56
C SER A 20 3.68 -2.52 28.58
N LYS A 21 4.21 -2.18 29.75
CA LYS A 21 5.19 -1.08 29.92
C LYS A 21 6.45 -1.25 29.06
N GLN A 22 6.81 -2.49 28.71
CA GLN A 22 7.96 -2.80 27.85
C GLN A 22 7.61 -2.61 26.37
N GLU A 23 6.46 -3.13 25.93
CA GLU A 23 5.94 -2.91 24.56
C GLU A 23 5.73 -1.42 24.28
N TRP A 24 5.25 -0.68 25.28
CA TRP A 24 5.06 0.77 25.19
C TRP A 24 6.36 1.52 24.84
N ARG A 25 7.53 1.01 25.26
CA ARG A 25 8.83 1.61 24.92
C ARG A 25 9.21 1.38 23.46
N LEU A 26 8.78 0.26 22.85
CA LEU A 26 9.05 -0.04 21.44
C LEU A 26 8.31 0.94 20.51
N PHE A 27 7.12 1.40 20.92
CA PHE A 27 6.31 2.35 20.16
C PHE A 27 6.60 3.82 20.52
N LYS A 28 7.52 4.09 21.46
CA LYS A 28 7.90 5.43 21.90
C LYS A 28 9.03 6.06 21.07
N GLY A 29 9.29 5.53 19.87
CA GLY A 29 10.03 6.26 18.85
C GLY A 29 9.10 7.24 18.14
N ASP A 30 9.62 8.39 17.69
CA ASP A 30 8.92 9.56 17.12
C ASP A 30 7.97 9.31 15.91
N LEU A 31 7.67 8.05 15.57
CA LEU A 31 6.92 7.69 14.37
C LEU A 31 5.52 7.11 14.65
N PHE A 32 5.15 6.77 15.88
CA PHE A 32 3.85 6.17 16.18
C PHE A 32 3.09 6.94 17.27
N THR A 33 2.18 7.82 16.86
CA THR A 33 1.15 8.34 17.77
C THR A 33 0.20 7.21 18.17
N VAL A 34 0.36 6.70 19.39
CA VAL A 34 -0.62 5.84 20.06
C VAL A 34 -1.84 6.70 20.38
N ILE A 35 -2.98 6.43 19.74
CA ILE A 35 -4.25 7.08 20.09
C ILE A 35 -4.79 6.38 21.34
N SER A 36 -4.72 7.05 22.50
CA SER A 36 -5.47 6.62 23.69
C SER A 36 -6.97 6.88 23.49
N PRO A 37 -7.87 6.00 23.94
CA PRO A 37 -9.32 6.16 23.74
C PRO A 37 -9.98 7.19 24.66
N VAL A 38 -9.22 8.00 25.40
CA VAL A 38 -9.76 9.00 26.34
C VAL A 38 -9.16 10.36 26.00
N GLY A 39 -9.90 11.12 25.23
CA GLY A 39 -9.54 12.46 24.79
C GLY A 39 -10.16 12.72 23.44
N THR A 40 -11.31 13.41 23.44
CA THR A 40 -11.94 13.94 22.23
C THR A 40 -10.94 14.86 21.54
N LEU A 41 -10.19 14.30 20.59
CA LEU A 41 -9.34 15.10 19.72
C LEU A 41 -10.26 15.64 18.64
N GLU A 42 -10.69 16.90 18.81
CA GLU A 42 -11.22 17.69 17.71
C GLU A 42 -10.12 17.86 16.67
N LYS A 43 -9.87 16.80 15.89
CA LYS A 43 -9.06 16.89 14.69
C LYS A 43 -9.93 17.67 13.72
N THR A 44 -9.72 18.98 13.63
CA THR A 44 -9.94 19.69 12.38
C THR A 44 -9.16 18.92 11.32
N VAL A 45 -9.84 18.02 10.62
CA VAL A 45 -9.26 17.27 9.51
C VAL A 45 -8.98 18.33 8.46
N ARG A 46 -7.75 18.86 8.44
CA ARG A 46 -7.28 19.70 7.33
C ARG A 46 -7.59 18.89 6.07
N MET A 47 -8.49 19.41 5.25
CA MET A 47 -8.79 18.83 3.95
C MET A 47 -7.48 18.71 3.21
N LYS A 48 -7.03 17.47 3.02
CA LYS A 48 -5.80 17.18 2.30
C LYS A 48 -6.01 17.64 0.86
N LYS A 49 -4.96 18.19 0.27
CA LYS A 49 -4.92 18.52 -1.15
C LYS A 49 -5.00 17.21 -1.94
N LYS A 50 -5.57 17.24 -3.14
CA LYS A 50 -5.51 16.08 -4.04
C LYS A 50 -4.06 15.80 -4.41
N CYS A 51 -3.71 14.52 -4.51
CA CYS A 51 -2.37 14.13 -4.95
C CYS A 51 -2.17 14.54 -6.42
N GLU A 52 -1.00 15.10 -6.73
CA GLU A 52 -0.58 15.46 -8.09
C GLU A 52 0.67 14.64 -8.46
N PHE A 53 0.85 14.39 -9.76
CA PHE A 53 2.03 13.70 -10.26
C PHE A 53 3.29 14.50 -9.93
N GLY A 54 4.35 13.81 -9.48
CA GLY A 54 5.63 14.44 -9.13
C GLY A 54 5.68 15.10 -7.75
N MET A 55 4.64 14.95 -6.91
CA MET A 55 4.70 15.40 -5.52
C MET A 55 5.81 14.68 -4.74
N ALA A 56 6.53 15.45 -3.92
CA ALA A 56 7.55 14.91 -3.03
C ALA A 56 6.90 13.99 -1.97
N SER A 57 7.44 12.78 -1.84
CA SER A 57 7.03 11.84 -0.79
C SER A 57 7.61 12.29 0.55
N THR A 58 6.76 12.44 1.56
CA THR A 58 7.19 12.69 2.94
C THR A 58 7.45 11.36 3.64
N ILE A 59 8.41 11.32 4.58
CA ILE A 59 8.57 10.15 5.46
C ILE A 59 7.97 10.50 6.83
N PRO A 60 7.00 9.72 7.35
CA PRO A 60 6.43 8.49 6.78
C PRO A 60 5.46 8.76 5.61
N GLY A 61 5.46 7.87 4.61
CA GLY A 61 4.70 8.06 3.36
C GLY A 61 3.19 7.95 3.50
N GLY A 62 2.70 7.15 4.44
CA GLY A 62 1.29 6.84 4.55
C GLY A 62 1.01 5.69 5.52
N HIS A 63 -0.23 5.23 5.51
CA HIS A 63 -0.69 4.04 6.22
C HIS A 63 -1.74 3.30 5.38
N VAL A 64 -1.92 2.01 5.63
CA VAL A 64 -2.99 1.22 5.04
C VAL A 64 -4.21 1.27 5.96
N TRP A 65 -5.39 1.54 5.42
CA TRP A 65 -6.66 1.48 6.13
C TRP A 65 -7.77 1.00 5.19
N LYS A 66 -8.55 0.01 5.60
CA LYS A 66 -9.62 -0.62 4.80
C LYS A 66 -9.16 -0.96 3.37
N ASP A 67 -8.07 -1.74 3.29
CA ASP A 67 -7.46 -2.19 2.03
C ASP A 67 -7.06 -1.06 1.06
N THR A 68 -6.92 0.16 1.59
CA THR A 68 -6.59 1.35 0.82
C THR A 68 -5.32 1.99 1.37
N TRP A 69 -4.39 2.32 0.48
CA TRP A 69 -3.22 3.13 0.84
C TRP A 69 -3.65 4.59 1.06
N ASN A 70 -3.31 5.15 2.21
CA ASN A 70 -3.64 6.52 2.59
C ASN A 70 -2.36 7.35 2.79
N PRO A 71 -1.96 8.16 1.81
CA PRO A 71 -0.78 9.02 1.93
C PRO A 71 -0.94 10.05 3.05
N VAL A 72 0.17 10.41 3.72
CA VAL A 72 0.12 11.47 4.75
C VAL A 72 -0.06 12.84 4.10
N SER A 73 0.66 13.10 3.01
CA SER A 73 0.77 14.42 2.37
C SER A 73 -0.45 14.86 1.56
N CYS A 74 -1.22 13.92 1.00
CA CYS A 74 -2.31 14.22 0.06
C CYS A 74 -3.45 13.18 0.14
N SER A 75 -4.59 13.48 -0.47
CA SER A 75 -5.70 12.54 -0.64
C SER A 75 -5.71 11.96 -2.06
N LEU A 76 -5.75 10.63 -2.16
CA LEU A 76 -5.94 9.96 -3.44
C LEU A 76 -7.34 10.26 -3.98
N ALA A 77 -7.40 10.58 -5.28
CA ALA A 77 -8.68 10.66 -5.97
C ALA A 77 -9.22 9.26 -6.27
N PRO A 78 -10.54 9.02 -6.21
CA PRO A 78 -11.11 7.76 -6.65
C PRO A 78 -10.84 7.57 -8.14
N ILE A 79 -10.28 6.42 -8.52
CA ILE A 79 -9.97 6.09 -9.91
C ILE A 79 -11.00 5.09 -10.43
N LYS A 80 -11.64 5.42 -11.53
CA LYS A 80 -12.46 4.45 -12.28
C LYS A 80 -11.56 3.63 -13.19
N MET A 81 -10.99 2.55 -12.62
CA MET A 81 -9.98 1.73 -13.29
C MET A 81 -10.38 1.28 -14.70
N LYS A 82 -11.64 0.82 -14.88
CA LYS A 82 -12.16 0.35 -16.19
C LYS A 82 -12.17 1.43 -17.26
N GLU A 83 -12.52 2.68 -16.89
CA GLU A 83 -12.55 3.80 -17.84
C GLU A 83 -11.11 4.26 -18.16
N CYS A 84 -10.24 4.31 -17.15
CA CYS A 84 -8.84 4.72 -17.29
C CYS A 84 -8.02 3.79 -18.21
N LEU A 85 -8.26 2.49 -18.13
CA LEU A 85 -7.51 1.49 -18.89
C LEU A 85 -8.11 1.17 -20.27
N ARG A 86 -9.28 1.74 -20.61
CA ARG A 86 -9.97 1.43 -21.87
C ARG A 86 -9.13 1.90 -23.07
N GLY A 87 -8.80 0.96 -23.95
CA GLY A 87 -8.04 1.23 -25.18
C GLY A 87 -6.53 1.42 -24.96
N ASN A 88 -6.04 1.25 -23.74
CA ASN A 88 -4.62 1.36 -23.41
C ASN A 88 -3.98 -0.04 -23.32
N PHE A 89 -2.77 -0.17 -23.86
CA PHE A 89 -1.93 -1.35 -23.68
C PHE A 89 -1.06 -1.17 -22.44
N ILE A 90 -1.01 -2.20 -21.59
CA ILE A 90 -0.20 -2.21 -20.36
C ILE A 90 0.88 -3.26 -20.53
N TYR A 91 2.14 -2.83 -20.52
CA TYR A 91 3.29 -3.71 -20.54
C TYR A 91 3.88 -3.76 -19.13
N ILE A 92 3.91 -4.94 -18.53
CA ILE A 92 4.47 -5.15 -17.18
C ILE A 92 5.60 -6.18 -17.31
N MET A 93 6.79 -5.83 -16.83
CA MET A 93 7.97 -6.68 -16.82
C MET A 93 8.57 -6.68 -15.41
N GLY A 94 9.01 -7.85 -14.93
CA GLY A 94 9.69 -7.98 -13.66
C GLY A 94 9.88 -9.42 -13.23
N ASP A 95 10.09 -9.62 -11.93
CA ASP A 95 10.32 -10.94 -11.34
C ASP A 95 9.01 -11.70 -11.05
N SER A 96 9.10 -12.80 -10.30
CA SER A 96 7.95 -13.62 -9.92
C SER A 96 6.87 -12.84 -9.16
N THR A 97 7.21 -11.74 -8.49
CA THR A 97 6.25 -10.85 -7.81
C THR A 97 5.37 -10.15 -8.83
N ILE A 98 5.95 -9.70 -9.95
CA ILE A 98 5.19 -9.09 -11.04
C ILE A 98 4.25 -10.10 -11.70
N CYS A 99 4.67 -11.36 -11.84
CA CYS A 99 3.78 -12.42 -12.32
C CYS A 99 2.54 -12.59 -11.42
N GLN A 100 2.72 -12.60 -10.09
CA GLN A 100 1.61 -12.68 -9.14
C GLN A 100 0.65 -11.49 -9.26
N TRP A 101 1.19 -10.27 -9.41
CA TRP A 101 0.36 -9.08 -9.62
C TRP A 101 -0.38 -9.12 -10.95
N MET A 102 0.24 -9.66 -12.00
CA MET A 102 -0.41 -9.80 -13.30
C MET A 102 -1.60 -10.76 -13.23
N GLU A 103 -1.48 -11.89 -12.52
CA GLU A 103 -2.61 -12.80 -12.25
C GLU A 103 -3.72 -12.11 -11.45
N TYR A 104 -3.33 -11.38 -10.39
CA TYR A 104 -4.29 -10.61 -9.60
C TYR A 104 -5.04 -9.57 -10.45
N PHE A 105 -4.36 -8.84 -11.33
CA PHE A 105 -5.01 -7.84 -12.19
C PHE A 105 -5.96 -8.45 -13.20
N LYS A 106 -5.60 -9.60 -13.81
CA LYS A 106 -6.50 -10.35 -14.70
C LYS A 106 -7.80 -10.73 -13.98
N ASN A 107 -7.71 -11.16 -12.73
CA ASN A 107 -8.87 -11.56 -11.94
C ASN A 107 -9.69 -10.37 -11.42
N SER A 108 -9.02 -9.28 -11.06
CA SER A 108 -9.66 -8.11 -10.41
C SER A 108 -10.28 -7.14 -11.42
N ILE A 109 -9.77 -7.09 -12.65
CA ILE A 109 -10.21 -6.16 -13.69
C ILE A 109 -10.68 -6.96 -14.90
N SER A 110 -11.96 -7.32 -14.91
CA SER A 110 -12.57 -8.17 -15.94
C SER A 110 -12.47 -7.66 -17.38
N THR A 111 -12.13 -6.38 -17.58
CA THR A 111 -11.94 -5.78 -18.91
C THR A 111 -10.53 -5.95 -19.46
N LEU A 112 -9.55 -6.31 -18.63
CA LEU A 112 -8.19 -6.60 -19.09
C LEU A 112 -8.15 -7.98 -19.72
N LYS A 113 -7.60 -8.05 -20.94
CA LYS A 113 -7.33 -9.30 -21.63
C LYS A 113 -5.82 -9.46 -21.75
N SER A 114 -5.31 -10.67 -21.47
CA SER A 114 -3.94 -10.99 -21.86
C SER A 114 -3.85 -11.00 -23.37
N MET A 115 -2.85 -10.31 -23.88
CA MET A 115 -2.45 -10.41 -25.27
C MET A 115 -1.03 -10.94 -25.27
N ASP A 116 -0.85 -12.10 -25.88
CA ASP A 116 0.48 -12.55 -26.24
C ASP A 116 0.90 -11.66 -27.41
N LEU A 117 1.95 -10.87 -27.21
CA LEU A 117 2.64 -10.27 -28.34
C LEU A 117 3.06 -11.43 -29.23
N PRO A 118 2.74 -11.40 -30.54
CA PRO A 118 3.40 -12.29 -31.49
C PRO A 118 4.90 -12.19 -31.22
N GLU A 119 5.53 -13.34 -30.98
CA GLU A 119 6.95 -13.46 -30.70
C GLU A 119 7.70 -12.47 -31.58
N ALA A 120 8.36 -11.49 -30.96
CA ALA A 120 9.13 -10.48 -31.69
C ALA A 120 9.99 -11.24 -32.69
N GLY A 121 9.69 -11.07 -33.98
CA GLY A 121 10.20 -11.93 -35.03
C GLY A 121 11.70 -12.11 -34.87
N LYS A 122 12.16 -13.36 -35.01
CA LYS A 122 13.56 -13.77 -34.89
C LYS A 122 14.49 -12.62 -35.33
N PHE A 123 15.27 -12.08 -34.40
CA PHE A 123 16.39 -11.21 -34.75
C PHE A 123 17.27 -11.99 -35.73
N GLN A 124 17.17 -11.66 -37.01
CA GLN A 124 18.11 -12.16 -38.01
C GLN A 124 19.40 -11.37 -37.82
N HIS A 125 20.48 -12.08 -37.47
CA HIS A 125 21.84 -11.57 -37.50
C HIS A 125 22.34 -11.44 -38.93
#